data_AF-A0A441WK42-F1
#
_entry.id   AF-A0A441WK42-F1
#
_cell.length_a   1.000
_cell.length_b   1.000
_cell.length_c   1.000
_cell.angle_alpha   90.00
_cell.angle_beta   90.00
_cell.angle_gamma   90.00
#
_symmetry.space_group_name_H-M   'P 1'
#
loop_
_entity.id
_entity.type
_entity.pdbx_description
1 polymer ?
#
loop_
_entity_poly.entity_id
_entity_poly.type
_entity_poly.pdbx_seq_one_letter_code
_entity_poly.pdbx_strand_id
1 'polypeptide(L)'
;AMVVLAAAASFLLLMAAGRRDGVPTGLALATFIALGIGLHNLGEGLAIGAAFAAGAAGLGTFLVLGFMLHNITEGIGISAPMLKKRPPLWTFVGLALLAGGPAVIGLWIGSLAYAPQWSALALAVGAGAILQVIVEVTAYLMRSDGRGPAALTAPATMAGLAAGVSFMYVTAMLVKV
;
A
#
# COMPACT_ATOMS: atom_id res chain seq x y z
N ALA A 1 -3.93 -21.70 -8.14
CA ALA A 1 -2.56 -21.85 -7.62
C ALA A 1 -1.76 -20.55 -7.73
N MET A 2 -1.59 -19.98 -8.94
CA MET A 2 -0.75 -18.79 -9.18
C MET A 2 -0.99 -17.62 -8.20
N VAL A 3 -2.24 -17.17 -8.03
CA VAL A 3 -2.57 -16.02 -7.15
C VAL A 3 -2.13 -16.25 -5.71
N VAL A 4 -2.49 -17.40 -5.12
CA VAL A 4 -2.11 -17.72 -3.73
C VAL A 4 -0.60 -17.83 -3.57
N LEU A 5 0.07 -18.48 -4.54
CA LEU A 5 1.52 -18.63 -4.51
C LEU A 5 2.25 -17.29 -4.65
N ALA A 6 1.78 -16.42 -5.56
CA ALA A 6 2.37 -15.10 -5.77
C ALA A 6 2.15 -14.18 -4.56
N ALA A 7 0.96 -14.19 -3.96
CA ALA A 7 0.68 -13.45 -2.74
C ALA A 7 1.53 -13.95 -1.56
N ALA A 8 1.59 -15.26 -1.36
CA ALA A 8 2.43 -15.86 -0.31
C ALA A 8 3.92 -15.57 -0.54
N ALA A 9 4.41 -15.71 -1.76
CA ALA A 9 5.80 -15.40 -2.10
C ALA A 9 6.12 -13.92 -1.87
N SER A 10 5.28 -13.01 -2.36
CA SER A 10 5.43 -11.57 -2.14
C SER A 10 5.51 -11.24 -0.64
N PHE A 11 4.55 -11.74 0.13
CA PHE A 11 4.52 -11.57 1.59
C PHE A 11 5.79 -12.11 2.26
N LEU A 12 6.15 -13.37 2.00
CA LEU A 12 7.27 -14.04 2.65
C LEU A 12 8.62 -13.40 2.28
N LEU A 13 8.80 -13.01 1.01
CA LEU A 13 10.03 -12.36 0.55
C LEU A 13 10.19 -10.97 1.17
N LEU A 14 9.12 -10.17 1.23
CA LEU A 14 9.16 -8.86 1.87
C LEU A 14 9.41 -8.98 3.38
N MET A 15 8.79 -9.95 4.04
CA MET A 15 9.03 -10.22 5.46
C MET A 15 10.47 -10.69 5.73
N ALA A 16 10.99 -11.60 4.89
CA ALA A 16 12.36 -12.10 5.02
C ALA A 16 13.39 -11.00 4.76
N ALA A 17 13.22 -10.22 3.70
CA ALA A 17 14.09 -9.09 3.38
C ALA A 17 14.01 -7.99 4.45
N GLY A 18 12.79 -7.69 4.91
CA GLY A 18 12.51 -6.69 5.94
C GLY A 18 13.16 -6.98 7.29
N ARG A 19 13.26 -8.27 7.64
CA ARG A 19 13.70 -8.72 8.96
C ARG A 19 15.08 -9.39 8.98
N ARG A 20 15.81 -9.37 7.86
CA ARG A 20 17.13 -10.00 7.73
C ARG A 20 18.14 -9.51 8.79
N ASP A 21 18.07 -8.23 9.13
CA ASP A 21 18.97 -7.56 10.08
C ASP A 21 18.27 -7.29 11.43
N GLY A 22 17.17 -8.01 11.72
CA GLY A 22 16.29 -7.77 12.85
C GLY A 22 15.06 -6.94 12.49
N VAL A 23 14.25 -6.59 13.48
CA VAL A 23 12.97 -5.91 13.25
C VAL A 23 13.21 -4.45 12.85
N PRO A 24 12.75 -4.00 11.66
CA PRO A 24 13.05 -2.66 11.17
C PRO A 24 12.38 -1.59 12.03
N THR A 25 13.04 -0.43 12.15
CA THR A 25 12.51 0.74 12.88
C THR A 25 12.84 2.04 12.13
N GLY A 26 12.15 3.13 12.46
CA GLY A 26 12.43 4.45 11.89
C GLY A 26 12.36 4.46 10.36
N LEU A 27 13.42 4.96 9.72
CA LEU A 27 13.51 5.05 8.27
C LEU A 27 13.51 3.69 7.56
N ALA A 28 14.14 2.66 8.16
CA ALA A 28 14.14 1.33 7.56
C ALA A 28 12.72 0.77 7.49
N LEU A 29 11.96 0.90 8.58
CA LEU A 29 10.56 0.49 8.63
C LEU A 29 9.70 1.29 7.65
N ALA A 30 9.86 2.61 7.59
CA ALA A 30 9.16 3.44 6.61
C ALA A 30 9.48 3.04 5.16
N THR A 31 10.72 2.65 4.88
CA THR A 31 11.15 2.20 3.54
C THR A 31 10.49 0.88 3.17
N PHE A 32 10.41 -0.09 4.09
CA PHE A 32 9.71 -1.35 3.84
C PHE A 32 8.19 -1.18 3.71
N ILE A 33 7.59 -0.28 4.50
CA ILE A 33 6.18 0.10 4.35
C ILE A 33 5.96 0.72 2.96
N ALA A 34 6.79 1.69 2.56
CA ALA A 34 6.70 2.34 1.25
C ALA A 34 6.95 1.36 0.09
N LEU A 35 7.86 0.39 0.24
CA LEU A 35 8.08 -0.68 -0.74
C LEU A 35 6.86 -1.58 -0.89
N GLY A 36 6.27 -2.03 0.23
CA GLY A 36 5.08 -2.87 0.22
C GLY A 36 3.88 -2.16 -0.40
N ILE A 37 3.68 -0.89 -0.04
CA ILE A 37 2.67 -0.01 -0.65
C ILE A 37 2.96 0.20 -2.14
N GLY A 38 4.21 0.44 -2.53
CA GLY A 38 4.58 0.55 -3.95
C GLY A 38 4.21 -0.69 -4.77
N LEU A 39 4.50 -1.88 -4.25
CA LEU A 39 4.13 -3.13 -4.92
C LEU A 39 2.61 -3.35 -4.98
N HIS A 40 1.86 -2.84 -4.01
CA HIS A 40 0.40 -2.78 -4.06
C HIS A 40 -0.11 -1.84 -5.16
N ASN A 41 0.43 -0.62 -5.17
CA ASN A 41 0.04 0.46 -6.06
C ASN A 41 0.37 0.13 -7.53
N LEU A 42 1.34 -0.75 -7.80
CA LEU A 42 1.55 -1.34 -9.12
C LEU A 42 0.29 -2.05 -9.65
N GLY A 43 -0.37 -2.85 -8.81
CA GLY A 43 -1.61 -3.56 -9.15
C GLY A 43 -2.78 -2.61 -9.40
N GLU A 44 -2.89 -1.55 -8.60
CA GLU A 44 -3.90 -0.50 -8.79
C GLU A 44 -3.66 0.29 -10.08
N GLY A 45 -2.40 0.66 -10.35
CA GLY A 45 -1.99 1.27 -11.60
C GLY A 45 -2.39 0.42 -12.80
N LEU A 46 -2.13 -0.89 -12.77
CA LEU A 46 -2.56 -1.82 -13.81
C LEU A 46 -4.07 -1.81 -14.03
N ALA A 47 -4.87 -1.78 -12.96
CA ALA A 47 -6.32 -1.71 -13.05
C ALA A 47 -6.79 -0.39 -13.68
N ILE A 48 -6.19 0.74 -13.30
CA ILE A 48 -6.46 2.06 -13.89
C ILE A 48 -6.12 2.06 -15.39
N GLY A 49 -4.92 1.60 -15.75
CA GLY A 49 -4.46 1.52 -17.14
C GLY A 49 -5.38 0.64 -17.99
N ALA A 50 -5.78 -0.52 -17.46
CA ALA A 50 -6.70 -1.43 -18.12
C ALA A 50 -8.08 -0.80 -18.36
N ALA A 51 -8.59 -0.01 -17.39
CA ALA A 51 -9.86 0.71 -17.56
C ALA A 51 -9.78 1.74 -18.70
N PHE A 52 -8.66 2.46 -18.82
CA PHE A 52 -8.44 3.37 -19.95
C PHE A 52 -8.30 2.63 -21.29
N ALA A 53 -7.55 1.51 -21.33
CA ALA A 53 -7.43 0.69 -22.54
C ALA A 53 -8.78 0.10 -23.00
N ALA A 54 -9.68 -0.20 -22.06
CA ALA A 54 -11.03 -0.67 -22.34
C ALA A 54 -12.00 0.44 -22.79
N GLY A 55 -11.54 1.70 -22.93
CA GLY A 55 -12.38 2.83 -23.30
C GLY A 55 -13.29 3.34 -22.18
N ALA A 56 -13.16 2.83 -20.96
CA ALA A 56 -13.95 3.22 -19.80
C ALA A 56 -13.35 4.46 -19.12
N ALA A 57 -13.27 5.58 -19.85
CA ALA A 57 -12.61 6.80 -19.38
C ALA A 57 -13.19 7.37 -18.08
N GLY A 58 -14.51 7.26 -17.87
CA GLY A 58 -15.17 7.64 -16.62
C GLY A 58 -14.67 6.82 -15.43
N LEU A 59 -14.65 5.49 -15.59
CA LEU A 59 -14.11 4.56 -14.59
C LEU A 59 -12.63 4.83 -14.32
N GLY A 60 -11.81 4.99 -15.38
CA GLY A 60 -10.39 5.31 -15.25
C GLY A 60 -10.15 6.61 -14.48
N THR A 61 -10.90 7.67 -14.79
CA THR A 61 -10.80 8.97 -14.09
C THR A 61 -11.20 8.83 -12.62
N PHE A 62 -12.29 8.12 -12.33
CA PHE A 62 -12.74 7.88 -10.97
C PHE A 62 -11.68 7.11 -10.17
N LEU A 63 -11.13 6.04 -10.75
CA LEU A 63 -10.09 5.22 -10.12
C LEU A 63 -8.83 6.05 -9.84
N VAL A 64 -8.43 6.96 -10.74
CA VAL A 64 -7.31 7.89 -10.48
C VAL A 64 -7.59 8.80 -9.28
N LEU A 65 -8.79 9.37 -9.18
CA LEU A 65 -9.16 10.23 -8.05
C LEU A 65 -9.21 9.43 -6.73
N GLY A 66 -9.81 8.24 -6.76
CA GLY A 66 -9.83 7.32 -5.62
C GLY A 66 -8.42 6.91 -5.18
N PHE A 67 -7.56 6.58 -6.13
CA PHE A 67 -6.15 6.26 -5.92
C PHE A 67 -5.38 7.42 -5.29
N MET A 68 -5.51 8.63 -5.82
CA MET A 68 -4.87 9.82 -5.23
C MET A 68 -5.28 10.00 -3.77
N LEU A 69 -6.57 9.85 -3.50
CA LEU A 69 -7.13 10.02 -2.18
C LEU A 69 -6.69 8.90 -1.21
N HIS A 70 -6.62 7.66 -1.69
CA HIS A 70 -6.11 6.50 -0.95
C HIS A 70 -4.63 6.69 -0.57
N ASN A 71 -3.79 7.07 -1.53
CA ASN A 71 -2.35 7.21 -1.33
C ASN A 71 -1.97 8.33 -0.35
N ILE A 72 -2.82 9.36 -0.22
CA ILE A 72 -2.64 10.37 0.83
C ILE A 72 -2.75 9.71 2.21
N THR A 73 -3.72 8.81 2.40
CA THR A 73 -3.91 8.10 3.67
C THR A 73 -2.77 7.11 3.95
N GLU A 74 -2.27 6.43 2.91
CA GLU A 74 -1.10 5.55 3.00
C GLU A 74 0.18 6.30 3.40
N GLY A 75 0.36 7.53 2.92
CA GLY A 75 1.48 8.40 3.26
C GLY A 75 1.60 8.67 4.77
N ILE A 76 0.48 8.72 5.48
CA ILE A 76 0.46 8.82 6.95
C ILE A 76 1.13 7.60 7.57
N GLY A 77 0.77 6.39 7.11
CA GLY A 77 1.37 5.13 7.55
C GLY A 77 2.88 5.04 7.26
N ILE A 78 3.32 5.49 6.09
CA ILE A 78 4.75 5.54 5.71
C ILE A 78 5.53 6.47 6.65
N SER A 79 4.97 7.64 6.96
CA SER A 79 5.63 8.66 7.77
C SER A 79 5.65 8.34 9.27
N ALA A 80 4.68 7.55 9.78
CA ALA A 80 4.48 7.32 11.20
C ALA A 80 5.73 6.81 11.95
N PRO A 81 6.51 5.82 11.45
CA PRO A 81 7.74 5.35 12.08
C PRO A 81 8.83 6.41 12.26
N MET A 82 8.76 7.51 11.50
CA MET A 82 9.79 8.53 11.44
C MET A 82 9.47 9.78 12.28
N LEU A 83 8.29 9.84 12.94
CA LEU A 83 7.84 11.02 13.68
C LEU A 83 8.78 11.50 14.79
N LYS A 84 9.59 10.59 15.37
CA LYS A 84 10.57 10.92 16.43
C LYS A 84 11.93 11.38 15.88
N LYS A 85 12.10 11.45 14.56
CA LYS A 85 13.33 11.87 13.88
C LYS A 85 13.04 13.04 12.93
N ARG A 86 14.07 13.82 12.59
CA ARG A 86 13.99 14.88 11.57
C ARG A 86 14.81 14.47 10.34
N PRO A 87 14.26 13.62 9.46
CA PRO A 87 14.91 13.26 8.21
C PRO A 87 15.00 14.48 7.27
N PRO A 88 15.96 14.51 6.34
CA PRO A 88 15.99 15.53 5.29
C PRO A 88 14.78 15.38 4.35
N LEU A 89 14.37 16.49 3.72
CA LEU A 89 13.20 16.51 2.82
C LEU A 89 13.29 15.49 1.68
N TRP A 90 14.50 15.25 1.16
CA TRP A 90 14.77 14.27 0.10
C TRP A 90 14.37 12.84 0.49
N THR A 91 14.35 12.51 1.78
CA THR A 91 13.86 11.21 2.24
C THR A 91 12.37 11.03 1.92
N PHE A 92 11.55 12.07 2.08
CA PHE A 92 10.13 11.99 1.74
C PHE A 92 9.92 11.89 0.23
N VAL A 93 10.74 12.57 -0.57
CA VAL A 93 10.73 12.41 -2.03
C VAL A 93 11.03 10.95 -2.41
N GLY A 94 12.09 10.37 -1.83
CA GLY A 94 12.44 8.97 -2.07
C GLY A 94 11.33 8.00 -1.67
N LEU A 95 10.72 8.19 -0.50
CA LEU A 95 9.62 7.35 -0.02
C LEU A 95 8.35 7.52 -0.88
N ALA A 96 8.03 8.74 -1.30
CA ALA A 96 6.90 9.02 -2.18
C ALA A 96 7.10 8.39 -3.57
N LEU A 97 8.31 8.47 -4.12
CA LEU A 97 8.65 7.80 -5.39
C LEU A 97 8.61 6.27 -5.26
N LEU A 98 9.06 5.73 -4.12
CA LEU A 98 9.04 4.29 -3.88
C LEU A 98 7.59 3.76 -3.76
N ALA A 99 6.72 4.49 -3.07
CA ALA A 99 5.31 4.11 -2.87
C ALA A 99 4.42 4.44 -4.09
N GLY A 100 4.67 5.54 -4.80
CA GLY A 100 3.81 6.02 -5.89
C GLY A 100 4.33 5.68 -7.30
N GLY A 101 5.65 5.62 -7.49
CA GLY A 101 6.28 5.36 -8.79
C GLY A 101 5.83 4.05 -9.45
N PRO A 102 5.74 2.93 -8.72
CA PRO A 102 5.23 1.68 -9.30
C PRO A 102 3.82 1.77 -9.88
N ALA A 103 2.96 2.66 -9.37
CA ALA A 103 1.62 2.86 -9.90
C ALA A 103 1.63 3.43 -11.32
N VAL A 104 2.54 4.37 -11.60
CA VAL A 104 2.73 4.95 -12.94
C VAL A 104 3.16 3.86 -13.92
N ILE A 105 4.10 3.01 -13.50
CA ILE A 105 4.54 1.85 -14.27
C ILE A 105 3.36 0.91 -14.53
N GLY A 106 2.56 0.61 -13.50
CA GLY A 106 1.38 -0.22 -13.62
C GLY A 106 0.37 0.34 -14.61
N LEU A 107 0.10 1.65 -14.55
CA LEU A 107 -0.81 2.35 -15.46
C LEU A 107 -0.35 2.21 -16.91
N TRP A 108 0.92 2.42 -17.21
CA TRP A 108 1.45 2.26 -18.57
C TRP A 108 1.36 0.81 -19.06
N ILE A 109 1.72 -0.16 -18.22
CA ILE A 109 1.61 -1.58 -18.60
C ILE A 109 0.14 -1.94 -18.85
N GLY A 110 -0.76 -1.50 -17.98
CA GLY A 110 -2.19 -1.78 -18.06
C GLY A 110 -2.85 -1.13 -19.28
N SER A 111 -2.36 0.04 -19.70
CA SER A 111 -2.90 0.75 -20.86
C SER A 111 -2.38 0.23 -22.21
N LEU A 112 -1.22 -0.42 -22.22
CA LEU A 112 -0.55 -0.88 -23.46
C LEU A 112 -0.65 -2.40 -23.71
N ALA A 113 -0.80 -3.21 -22.66
CA ALA A 113 -0.73 -4.67 -22.78
C ALA A 113 -1.63 -5.39 -21.76
N TYR A 114 -2.95 -5.27 -21.93
CA TYR A 114 -3.92 -5.92 -21.05
C TYR A 114 -4.01 -7.43 -21.29
N ALA A 115 -3.68 -8.23 -20.27
CA ALA A 115 -4.09 -9.63 -20.20
C ALA A 115 -4.51 -9.99 -18.76
N PRO A 116 -5.66 -10.68 -18.56
CA PRO A 116 -6.20 -10.94 -17.22
C PRO A 116 -5.22 -11.62 -16.25
N GLN A 117 -4.37 -12.52 -16.75
CA GLN A 117 -3.37 -13.23 -15.96
C GLN A 117 -2.30 -12.31 -15.37
N TRP A 118 -1.90 -11.25 -16.09
CA TRP A 118 -0.89 -10.29 -15.61
C TRP A 118 -1.48 -9.38 -14.53
N SER A 119 -2.73 -8.94 -14.72
CA SER A 119 -3.46 -8.20 -13.69
C SER A 119 -3.67 -9.06 -12.43
N ALA A 120 -4.08 -10.31 -12.58
CA ALA A 120 -4.24 -11.24 -11.45
C ALA A 120 -2.91 -11.48 -10.72
N LEU A 121 -1.80 -11.62 -11.43
CA LEU A 121 -0.47 -11.76 -10.84
C LEU A 121 -0.05 -10.51 -10.06
N ALA A 122 -0.20 -9.33 -10.64
CA ALA A 122 0.17 -8.08 -9.98
C ALA A 122 -0.70 -7.78 -8.75
N LEU A 123 -2.01 -8.01 -8.84
CA LEU A 123 -2.92 -7.91 -7.70
C LEU A 123 -2.57 -8.91 -6.61
N ALA A 124 -2.16 -10.13 -6.96
CA ALA A 124 -1.68 -11.12 -5.99
C ALA A 124 -0.41 -10.65 -5.28
N VAL A 125 0.58 -10.14 -6.02
CA VAL A 125 1.80 -9.56 -5.47
C VAL A 125 1.46 -8.41 -4.53
N GLY A 126 0.57 -7.51 -4.93
CA GLY A 126 0.09 -6.40 -4.13
C GLY A 126 -0.63 -6.83 -2.85
N ALA A 127 -1.47 -7.87 -2.91
CA ALA A 127 -2.14 -8.42 -1.74
C ALA A 127 -1.15 -8.98 -0.71
N GLY A 128 -0.12 -9.70 -1.17
CA GLY A 128 0.98 -10.16 -0.31
C GLY A 128 1.77 -9.00 0.30
N ALA A 129 1.98 -7.93 -0.47
CA ALA A 129 2.71 -6.75 -0.03
C ALA A 129 1.95 -5.97 1.05
N ILE A 130 0.64 -5.72 0.87
CA ILE A 130 -0.18 -5.08 1.90
C ILE A 130 -0.30 -5.94 3.15
N LEU A 131 -0.35 -7.28 3.02
CA LEU A 131 -0.32 -8.14 4.21
C LEU A 131 0.96 -7.93 5.02
N GLN A 132 2.11 -7.77 4.36
CA GLN A 132 3.37 -7.43 5.03
C GLN A 132 3.28 -6.05 5.70
N VAL A 133 2.72 -5.04 5.02
CA VAL A 133 2.53 -3.69 5.58
C VAL A 133 1.65 -3.73 6.83
N ILE A 134 0.53 -4.47 6.80
CA ILE A 134 -0.37 -4.65 7.94
C ILE A 134 0.38 -5.25 9.13
N VAL A 135 1.20 -6.28 8.91
CA VAL A 135 2.00 -6.92 9.96
C VAL A 135 2.99 -5.92 10.58
N GLU A 136 3.70 -5.16 9.75
CA GLU A 136 4.70 -4.20 10.23
C GLU A 136 4.08 -2.99 10.93
N VAL A 137 2.96 -2.44 10.44
CA VAL A 137 2.22 -1.37 11.10
C VAL A 137 1.63 -1.84 12.43
N THR A 138 1.05 -3.03 12.48
CA THR A 138 0.53 -3.62 13.72
C THR A 138 1.65 -3.79 14.75
N ALA A 139 2.78 -4.37 14.33
CA ALA A 139 3.94 -4.55 15.19
C ALA A 139 4.55 -3.22 15.65
N TYR A 140 4.52 -2.19 14.81
CA TYR A 140 4.92 -0.84 15.17
C TYR A 140 4.02 -0.23 16.23
N LEU A 141 2.69 -0.29 16.05
CA LEU A 141 1.72 0.24 17.02
C LEU A 141 1.87 -0.41 18.40
N MET A 142 2.04 -1.73 18.44
CA MET A 142 2.23 -2.47 19.70
C MET A 142 3.49 -2.03 20.47
N ARG A 143 4.53 -1.56 19.77
CA ARG A 143 5.81 -1.17 20.37
C ARG A 143 5.95 0.32 20.66
N SER A 144 5.27 1.17 19.88
CA SER A 144 5.51 2.62 19.88
C SER A 144 5.15 3.32 21.19
N ASP A 145 4.09 2.83 21.83
CA ASP A 145 3.51 3.42 23.05
C ASP A 145 3.83 2.63 24.32
N GLY A 146 4.62 1.54 24.23
CA GLY A 146 4.93 0.67 25.38
C GLY A 146 3.74 -0.11 25.94
N ARG A 147 2.53 0.08 25.40
CA ARG A 147 1.27 -0.59 25.80
C ARG A 147 1.14 -2.03 25.30
N GLY A 148 2.05 -2.49 24.45
CA GLY A 148 2.02 -3.84 23.91
C GLY A 148 0.72 -4.10 23.12
N PRO A 149 0.08 -5.28 23.29
CA PRO A 149 -1.17 -5.61 22.61
C PRO A 149 -2.33 -4.64 22.91
N ALA A 150 -2.34 -3.97 24.07
CA ALA A 150 -3.38 -3.01 24.42
C ALA A 150 -3.38 -1.74 23.54
N ALA A 151 -2.29 -1.49 22.79
CA ALA A 151 -2.26 -0.42 21.79
C ALA A 151 -3.26 -0.64 20.63
N LEU A 152 -3.59 -1.91 20.32
CA LEU A 152 -4.50 -2.25 19.23
C LEU A 152 -5.96 -1.95 19.56
N THR A 153 -6.33 -2.04 20.83
CA THR A 153 -7.67 -1.74 21.34
C THR A 153 -7.81 -0.31 21.86
N ALA A 154 -6.76 0.49 21.78
CA ALA A 154 -6.80 1.89 22.18
C ALA A 154 -7.84 2.66 21.35
N PRO A 155 -8.60 3.60 21.95
CA PRO A 155 -9.66 4.33 21.25
C PRO A 155 -9.17 5.02 19.98
N ALA A 156 -7.96 5.57 19.98
CA ALA A 156 -7.37 6.21 18.80
C ALA A 156 -7.12 5.22 17.65
N THR A 157 -6.59 4.03 17.94
CA THR A 157 -6.35 2.97 16.94
C THR A 157 -7.66 2.46 16.36
N MET A 158 -8.64 2.20 17.24
CA MET A 158 -9.97 1.73 16.83
C MET A 158 -10.73 2.78 16.01
N ALA A 159 -10.65 4.06 16.41
CA ALA A 159 -11.24 5.16 15.66
C ALA A 159 -10.55 5.34 14.30
N GLY A 160 -9.22 5.23 14.24
CA GLY A 160 -8.46 5.28 12.99
C GLY A 160 -8.82 4.14 12.03
N LEU A 161 -8.91 2.90 12.55
CA LEU A 161 -9.35 1.75 11.77
C LEU A 161 -10.77 1.93 11.24
N ALA A 162 -11.71 2.34 12.11
CA ALA A 162 -13.10 2.58 11.73
C ALA A 162 -13.18 3.68 10.65
N ALA A 163 -12.49 4.80 10.85
CA ALA A 163 -12.44 5.89 9.89
C ALA A 163 -11.86 5.44 8.54
N GLY A 164 -10.76 4.68 8.54
CA GLY A 164 -10.15 4.15 7.32
C GLY A 164 -11.06 3.18 6.56
N VAL A 165 -11.70 2.25 7.27
CA VAL A 165 -12.68 1.31 6.66
C VAL A 165 -13.88 2.07 6.11
N SER A 166 -14.45 3.01 6.87
CA SER A 166 -15.56 3.84 6.42
C SER A 166 -15.18 4.63 5.17
N PHE A 167 -14.00 5.23 5.15
CA PHE A 167 -13.49 5.98 4.01
C PHE A 167 -13.38 5.10 2.76
N MET A 168 -12.76 3.92 2.88
CA MET A 168 -12.64 2.94 1.79
C MET A 168 -14.01 2.54 1.23
N TYR A 169 -14.98 2.26 2.09
CA TYR A 169 -16.34 1.91 1.65
C TYR A 169 -17.05 3.07 0.95
N VAL A 170 -16.98 4.28 1.51
CA VAL A 170 -17.60 5.48 0.92
C VAL A 170 -17.01 5.74 -0.47
N THR A 171 -15.68 5.69 -0.61
CA THR A 171 -15.03 5.88 -1.90
C THR A 171 -15.43 4.79 -2.89
N ALA A 172 -15.54 3.53 -2.46
CA ALA A 172 -15.96 2.42 -3.32
C ALA A 172 -17.43 2.55 -3.78
N MET A 173 -18.33 3.07 -2.94
CA MET A 173 -19.73 3.32 -3.32
C MET A 173 -19.86 4.39 -4.40
N LEU A 174 -18.96 5.39 -4.38
CA LEU A 174 -18.92 6.44 -5.39
C LEU A 174 -18.38 5.96 -6.76
N VAL A 175 -17.59 4.87 -6.81
CA VAL A 175 -17.11 4.26 -8.08
C VAL A 175 -18.26 3.64 -8.88
N LYS A 176 -19.33 3.20 -8.22
CA LYS A 176 -20.41 2.38 -8.80
C LYS A 176 -21.48 3.18 -9.58
N VAL A 177 -21.23 4.44 -9.90
CA VAL A 177 -22.18 5.34 -10.58
C VAL A 177 -21.75 5.61 -12.02
#